data_AF-A0A6G6Z0L2-F1
#
_entry.id   AF-A0A6G6Z0L2-F1
#
_cell.length_a   1.000
_cell.length_b   1.000
_cell.length_c   1.000
_cell.angle_alpha   90.00
_cell.angle_beta   90.00
_cell.angle_gamma   90.00
#
_symmetry.space_group_name_H-M   'P 1'
#
loop_
_entity.id
_entity.type
_entity.pdbx_description
1 polymer ?
#
loop_
_entity_poly.entity_id
_entity_poly.type
_entity_poly.pdbx_seq_one_letter_code
_entity_poly.pdbx_strand_id
1 'polypeptide(L)'
;MKLLFLALALVLGLTTAASAADYAGSISAYRRANRMSAVKLDASLNAMALKQAQAMSASGSVSHSAGGSFFTRIAPLKKQRAAENIGAGFIAFAEMLKQWENSAGHRENLLMPGAKRVGVAYVDNPKSPYRRFWAMVITD
;
A
#
# COMPACT_ATOMS: atom_id res chain seq x y z
N MET A 1 -24.22 55.07 -28.41
CA MET A 1 -22.88 54.45 -28.24
C MET A 1 -23.01 53.33 -27.21
N LYS A 2 -22.47 52.14 -27.51
CA LYS A 2 -22.75 50.83 -26.88
C LYS A 2 -22.32 50.75 -25.41
N LEU A 3 -23.21 50.28 -24.54
CA LEU A 3 -22.88 49.80 -23.19
C LEU A 3 -22.39 48.34 -23.29
N LEU A 4 -21.13 48.11 -22.90
CA LEU A 4 -20.54 46.77 -22.78
C LEU A 4 -20.76 46.26 -21.35
N PHE A 5 -21.51 45.16 -21.21
CA PHE A 5 -21.54 44.37 -19.97
C PHE A 5 -20.42 43.33 -20.02
N LEU A 6 -19.48 43.42 -19.07
CA LEU A 6 -18.46 42.39 -18.86
C LEU A 6 -19.02 41.38 -17.85
N ALA A 7 -19.49 40.23 -18.32
CA ALA A 7 -19.85 39.11 -17.45
C ALA A 7 -18.56 38.39 -17.03
N LEU A 8 -18.18 38.53 -15.76
CA LEU A 8 -17.09 37.76 -15.16
C LEU A 8 -17.63 36.35 -14.86
N ALA A 9 -17.32 35.38 -15.73
CA ALA A 9 -17.61 33.98 -15.48
C ALA A 9 -16.62 33.45 -14.42
N LEU A 10 -17.10 33.24 -13.21
CA LEU A 10 -16.36 32.57 -12.14
C LEU A 10 -16.36 31.06 -12.44
N VAL A 11 -15.27 30.55 -13.03
CA VAL A 11 -15.04 29.12 -13.18
C VAL A 11 -14.61 28.56 -11.82
N LEU A 12 -15.54 27.98 -11.07
CA LEU A 12 -15.21 27.15 -9.91
C LEU A 12 -14.57 25.85 -10.41
N GLY A 13 -13.25 25.77 -10.34
CA GLY A 13 -12.53 24.52 -10.56
C GLY A 13 -12.88 23.52 -9.45
N LEU A 14 -13.58 22.44 -9.79
CA LEU A 14 -13.70 21.28 -8.92
C LEU A 14 -12.32 20.61 -8.82
N THR A 15 -11.58 20.93 -7.76
CA THR A 15 -10.44 20.13 -7.35
C THR A 15 -10.96 18.85 -6.70
N THR A 16 -11.05 17.76 -7.46
CA THR A 16 -11.23 16.45 -6.85
C THR A 16 -9.98 16.13 -6.04
N ALA A 17 -10.05 16.22 -4.71
CA ALA A 17 -9.02 15.68 -3.86
C ALA A 17 -8.85 14.19 -4.21
N ALA A 18 -7.66 13.78 -4.64
CA ALA A 18 -7.35 12.37 -4.81
C ALA A 18 -7.60 11.69 -3.46
N SER A 19 -8.61 10.82 -3.39
CA SER A 19 -8.93 10.12 -2.14
C SER A 19 -7.69 9.36 -1.69
N ALA A 20 -7.32 9.46 -0.41
CA ALA A 20 -6.34 8.56 0.17
C ALA A 20 -6.73 7.12 -0.19
N ALA A 21 -5.77 6.34 -0.69
CA ALA A 21 -6.07 5.00 -1.17
C ALA A 21 -6.58 4.12 -0.02
N ASP A 22 -7.76 3.53 -0.19
CA ASP A 22 -8.33 2.59 0.77
C ASP A 22 -7.68 1.21 0.62
N TYR A 23 -6.50 1.08 1.22
CA TYR A 23 -5.69 -0.14 1.16
C TYR A 23 -6.40 -1.34 1.79
N ALA A 24 -6.93 -1.19 3.01
CA ALA A 24 -7.59 -2.30 3.70
C ALA A 24 -8.92 -2.66 3.07
N GLY A 25 -9.69 -1.70 2.53
CA GLY A 25 -10.91 -1.98 1.80
C GLY A 25 -10.64 -2.77 0.52
N SER A 26 -9.65 -2.37 -0.27
CA SER A 26 -9.24 -3.08 -1.50
C SER A 26 -8.75 -4.51 -1.20
N ILE A 27 -7.86 -4.66 -0.22
CA ILE A 27 -7.39 -6.00 0.23
C ILE A 27 -8.55 -6.83 0.78
N SER A 28 -9.46 -6.22 1.55
CA SER A 28 -10.64 -6.92 2.09
C SER A 28 -11.62 -7.34 1.01
N ALA A 29 -11.81 -6.55 -0.05
CA ALA A 29 -12.64 -6.93 -1.19
C ALA A 29 -12.06 -8.17 -1.89
N TYR A 30 -10.76 -8.16 -2.17
CA TYR A 30 -10.05 -9.31 -2.72
C TYR A 30 -10.16 -10.55 -1.81
N ARG A 31 -9.94 -10.38 -0.50
CA ARG A 31 -10.07 -11.46 0.49
C ARG A 31 -11.48 -12.06 0.51
N ARG A 32 -12.53 -11.22 0.54
CA ARG A 32 -13.92 -11.69 0.51
C ARG A 32 -14.27 -12.45 -0.77
N ALA A 33 -13.80 -11.98 -1.92
CA ALA A 33 -13.97 -12.68 -3.20
C ALA A 33 -13.33 -14.09 -3.18
N ASN A 34 -12.34 -14.30 -2.32
CA ASN A 34 -11.65 -15.58 -2.11
C ASN A 34 -12.07 -16.26 -0.79
N ARG A 35 -13.26 -15.94 -0.26
CA ARG A 35 -13.85 -16.56 0.96
C ARG A 35 -13.00 -16.38 2.22
N MET A 36 -12.20 -15.32 2.29
CA MET A 36 -11.44 -14.92 3.47
C MET A 36 -12.09 -13.71 4.18
N SER A 37 -11.91 -13.64 5.50
CA SER A 37 -12.39 -12.51 6.32
C SER A 37 -11.69 -11.21 5.95
N ALA A 38 -12.41 -10.10 6.07
CA ALA A 38 -11.87 -8.76 5.91
C ALA A 38 -10.79 -8.43 6.95
N VAL A 39 -9.89 -7.51 6.59
CA VAL A 39 -8.85 -6.97 7.48
C VAL A 39 -9.11 -5.50 7.78
N LYS A 40 -8.58 -5.04 8.90
CA LYS A 40 -8.59 -3.62 9.29
C LYS A 40 -7.17 -3.06 9.25
N LEU A 41 -7.04 -1.78 8.90
CA LEU A 41 -5.76 -1.08 9.04
C LEU A 41 -5.29 -1.12 10.50
N ASP A 42 -3.99 -1.23 10.66
CA ASP A 42 -3.30 -1.16 11.95
C ASP A 42 -2.11 -0.21 11.83
N ALA A 43 -2.06 0.79 12.72
CA ALA A 43 -1.06 1.85 12.66
C ALA A 43 0.37 1.32 12.92
N SER A 44 0.53 0.31 13.76
CA SER A 44 1.82 -0.32 14.03
C SER A 44 2.31 -1.09 12.81
N LEU A 45 1.42 -1.81 12.13
CA LEU A 45 1.76 -2.49 10.87
C LEU A 45 2.08 -1.49 9.76
N ASN A 46 1.37 -0.36 9.68
CA ASN A 46 1.69 0.72 8.73
C ASN A 46 3.09 1.28 8.98
N ALA A 47 3.45 1.54 10.23
CA ALA A 47 4.78 2.03 10.58
C ALA A 47 5.88 1.02 10.20
N MET A 48 5.61 -0.27 10.37
CA MET A 48 6.54 -1.33 9.95
C MET A 48 6.69 -1.43 8.43
N ALA A 49 5.58 -1.42 7.70
CA ALA A 49 5.58 -1.38 6.24
C ALA A 49 6.35 -0.15 5.74
N LEU A 50 6.14 1.02 6.35
CA LEU A 50 6.84 2.25 5.98
C LEU A 50 8.34 2.12 6.17
N LYS A 51 8.81 1.59 7.31
CA LYS A 51 10.24 1.35 7.55
C LYS A 51 10.86 0.42 6.50
N GLN A 52 10.15 -0.63 6.10
CA GLN A 52 10.63 -1.54 5.06
C GLN A 52 10.69 -0.85 3.69
N ALA A 53 9.66 -0.08 3.32
CA ALA A 53 9.65 0.68 2.07
C ALA A 53 10.76 1.74 2.03
N GLN A 54 11.04 2.40 3.16
CA GLN A 54 12.17 3.31 3.32
C GLN A 54 13.51 2.60 3.13
N ALA A 55 13.68 1.42 3.73
CA ALA A 55 14.91 0.64 3.59
C ALA A 55 15.15 0.18 2.14
N MET A 56 14.12 -0.32 1.46
CA MET A 56 14.19 -0.69 0.04
C MET A 56 14.49 0.52 -0.86
N SER A 57 13.87 1.66 -0.56
CA SER A 57 14.14 2.92 -1.26
C SER A 57 15.60 3.36 -1.09
N ALA A 58 16.15 3.23 0.13
CA ALA A 58 17.53 3.57 0.43
C ALA A 58 18.54 2.62 -0.23
N SER A 59 18.23 1.32 -0.31
CA SER A 59 19.06 0.33 -1.01
C SER A 59 18.92 0.36 -2.53
N GLY A 60 17.86 0.99 -3.04
CA GLY A 60 17.52 0.99 -4.46
C GLY A 60 17.03 -0.36 -5.00
N SER A 61 16.67 -1.29 -4.12
CA SER A 61 16.33 -2.68 -4.48
C SER A 61 15.13 -3.21 -3.72
N VAL A 62 14.36 -4.10 -4.36
CA VAL A 62 13.24 -4.81 -3.71
C VAL A 62 13.79 -6.02 -2.98
N SER A 63 13.82 -5.98 -1.65
CA SER A 63 14.38 -7.04 -0.81
C SER A 63 13.63 -7.17 0.51
N HIS A 64 13.27 -8.39 0.89
CA HIS A 64 12.67 -8.69 2.20
C HIS A 64 13.61 -8.41 3.38
N SER A 65 14.91 -8.30 3.11
CA SER A 65 15.96 -8.12 4.12
C SER A 65 16.46 -6.67 4.22
N ALA A 66 15.93 -5.73 3.43
CA ALA A 66 16.44 -4.35 3.39
C ALA A 66 16.42 -3.67 4.78
N GLY A 67 15.36 -3.88 5.56
CA GLY A 67 15.24 -3.41 6.96
C GLY A 67 15.64 -4.45 8.02
N GLY A 68 16.49 -5.43 7.70
CA GLY A 68 16.77 -6.61 8.52
C GLY A 68 15.86 -7.79 8.15
N SER A 69 15.92 -8.93 8.84
CA SER A 69 15.05 -10.09 8.53
C SER A 69 13.58 -9.84 8.91
N PHE A 70 12.62 -10.42 8.18
CA PHE A 70 11.19 -10.25 8.49
C PHE A 70 10.84 -10.71 9.89
N PHE A 71 11.36 -11.88 10.31
CA PHE A 71 11.18 -12.42 11.65
C PHE A 71 11.64 -11.45 12.74
N THR A 72 12.80 -10.83 12.56
CA THR A 72 13.31 -9.81 13.51
C THR A 72 12.40 -8.60 13.55
N ARG A 73 11.92 -8.12 12.39
CA ARG A 73 11.04 -6.94 12.33
C ARG A 73 9.69 -7.19 13.01
N ILE A 74 9.11 -8.40 12.89
CA ILE A 74 7.78 -8.71 13.45
C ILE A 74 7.78 -9.20 14.89
N ALA A 75 8.94 -9.63 15.42
CA ALA A 75 9.03 -10.19 16.77
C ALA A 75 8.36 -9.34 17.88
N PRO A 76 8.47 -7.99 17.87
CA PRO A 76 7.83 -7.16 18.89
C PRO A 76 6.29 -7.23 18.90
N LEU A 77 5.65 -7.62 17.79
CA LEU A 77 4.19 -7.68 17.67
C LEU A 77 3.58 -8.92 18.35
N LYS A 78 4.39 -9.94 18.68
CA LYS A 78 3.96 -11.20 19.32
C LYS A 78 2.76 -11.86 18.63
N LYS A 79 2.77 -11.88 17.30
CA LYS A 79 1.73 -12.49 16.46
C LYS A 79 2.00 -13.96 16.20
N GLN A 80 0.93 -14.75 16.09
CA GLN A 80 1.08 -16.17 15.75
C GLN A 80 1.37 -16.34 14.27
N ARG A 81 0.78 -15.48 13.43
CA ARG A 81 0.94 -15.52 11.97
C ARG A 81 1.14 -14.12 11.43
N ALA A 82 2.19 -13.94 10.66
CA ALA A 82 2.48 -12.71 9.96
C ALA A 82 3.06 -13.01 8.58
N ALA A 83 2.76 -12.15 7.61
CA ALA A 83 3.31 -12.25 6.27
C ALA A 83 3.60 -10.86 5.69
N GLU A 84 4.46 -10.81 4.67
CA GLU A 84 4.87 -9.58 3.99
C GLU A 84 4.80 -9.72 2.47
N ASN A 85 4.30 -8.69 1.82
CA ASN A 85 4.45 -8.47 0.40
C ASN A 85 5.25 -7.18 0.19
N ILE A 86 6.16 -7.21 -0.77
CA ILE A 86 6.93 -6.04 -1.20
C ILE A 86 6.81 -5.88 -2.70
N GLY A 87 7.10 -4.68 -3.21
CA GLY A 87 7.06 -4.41 -4.63
C GLY A 87 7.53 -3.00 -4.93
N ALA A 88 7.69 -2.68 -6.22
CA ALA A 88 8.08 -1.36 -6.66
C ALA A 88 7.62 -1.15 -8.12
N GLY A 89 7.71 0.08 -8.64
CA GLY A 89 7.41 0.37 -10.06
C GLY A 89 6.00 0.87 -10.34
N PHE A 90 5.03 0.56 -9.49
CA PHE A 90 3.64 0.98 -9.65
C PHE A 90 3.32 2.22 -8.81
N ILE A 91 2.71 3.24 -9.40
CA ILE A 91 2.29 4.44 -8.66
C ILE A 91 0.91 4.21 -8.03
N ALA A 92 -0.01 3.58 -8.74
CA ALA A 92 -1.34 3.31 -8.20
C ALA A 92 -1.32 2.02 -7.38
N PHE A 93 -1.96 2.05 -6.21
CA PHE A 93 -2.08 0.86 -5.36
C PHE A 93 -2.87 -0.26 -6.03
N ALA A 94 -3.89 0.06 -6.83
CA ALA A 94 -4.66 -0.94 -7.55
C ALA A 94 -3.78 -1.81 -8.48
N GLU A 95 -2.80 -1.19 -9.15
CA GLU A 95 -1.84 -1.91 -10.01
C GLU A 95 -0.90 -2.78 -9.17
N MET A 96 -0.39 -2.24 -8.04
CA MET A 96 0.47 -3.01 -7.13
C MET A 96 -0.28 -4.20 -6.51
N LEU A 97 -1.52 -3.99 -6.05
CA LEU A 97 -2.37 -5.04 -5.53
C LEU A 97 -2.60 -6.10 -6.61
N LYS A 98 -2.92 -5.70 -7.85
CA LYS A 98 -3.12 -6.64 -8.95
C LYS A 98 -1.88 -7.49 -9.22
N GLN A 99 -0.70 -6.90 -9.16
CA GLN A 99 0.57 -7.62 -9.28
C GLN A 99 0.76 -8.64 -8.15
N TRP A 100 0.42 -8.30 -6.92
CA TRP A 100 0.45 -9.24 -5.79
C TRP A 100 -0.58 -10.36 -5.94
N GLU A 101 -1.79 -10.09 -6.44
CA GLU A 101 -2.81 -11.11 -6.70
C GLU A 101 -2.37 -12.17 -7.72
N ASN A 102 -1.57 -11.74 -8.71
CA ASN A 102 -1.09 -12.56 -9.82
C ASN A 102 0.19 -13.35 -9.51
N SER A 103 0.79 -13.15 -8.32
CA SER A 103 2.01 -13.81 -7.91
C SER A 103 1.72 -14.81 -6.79
N ALA A 104 2.03 -16.10 -6.99
CA ALA A 104 1.60 -17.18 -6.09
C ALA A 104 1.97 -16.92 -4.61
N GLY A 105 3.22 -16.57 -4.31
CA GLY A 105 3.65 -16.29 -2.93
C GLY A 105 2.99 -15.04 -2.34
N HIS A 106 2.87 -13.97 -3.12
CA HIS A 106 2.18 -12.75 -2.66
C HIS A 106 0.68 -12.98 -2.44
N ARG A 107 0.06 -13.79 -3.29
CA ARG A 107 -1.34 -14.19 -3.19
C ARG A 107 -1.59 -15.01 -1.93
N GLU A 108 -0.70 -15.94 -1.60
CA GLU A 108 -0.79 -16.72 -0.35
C GLU A 108 -0.81 -15.79 0.87
N ASN A 109 0.07 -14.80 0.92
CA ASN A 109 0.11 -13.80 1.98
C ASN A 109 -1.18 -12.97 2.05
N LEU A 110 -1.69 -12.48 0.91
CA LEU A 110 -2.96 -11.73 0.85
C LEU A 110 -4.14 -12.57 1.37
N LEU A 111 -4.10 -13.89 1.17
CA LEU A 111 -5.13 -14.85 1.57
C LEU A 111 -4.79 -15.58 2.87
N MET A 112 -3.82 -15.08 3.65
CA MET A 112 -3.41 -15.70 4.90
C MET A 112 -4.64 -15.97 5.80
N PRO A 113 -4.94 -17.24 6.11
CA PRO A 113 -6.09 -17.59 6.94
C PRO A 113 -5.97 -16.98 8.33
N GLY A 114 -7.11 -16.52 8.87
CA GLY A 114 -7.16 -15.91 10.20
C GLY A 114 -6.62 -14.48 10.28
N ALA A 115 -6.08 -13.90 9.19
CA ALA A 115 -5.62 -12.51 9.22
C ALA A 115 -6.75 -11.52 9.53
N LYS A 116 -6.46 -10.55 10.41
CA LYS A 116 -7.39 -9.52 10.90
C LYS A 116 -6.87 -8.11 10.72
N ARG A 117 -5.54 -7.94 10.68
CA ARG A 117 -4.88 -6.65 10.64
C ARG A 117 -3.96 -6.57 9.43
N VAL A 118 -3.88 -5.39 8.83
CA VAL A 118 -2.96 -5.11 7.74
C VAL A 118 -2.35 -3.73 7.90
N GLY A 119 -1.11 -3.58 7.49
CA GLY A 119 -0.48 -2.28 7.26
C GLY A 119 0.09 -2.23 5.85
N VAL A 120 -0.06 -1.09 5.19
CA VAL A 120 0.43 -0.84 3.83
C VAL A 120 1.04 0.54 3.79
N ALA A 121 2.22 0.64 3.22
CA ALA A 121 2.90 1.92 3.03
C ALA A 121 3.72 1.91 1.74
N TYR A 122 4.04 3.11 1.28
CA TYR A 122 4.97 3.31 0.18
C TYR A 122 5.95 4.43 0.47
N VAL A 123 7.04 4.46 -0.29
CA VAL A 123 8.00 5.56 -0.37
C VAL A 123 8.26 5.90 -1.83
N ASP A 124 8.12 7.17 -2.17
CA ASP A 124 8.53 7.70 -3.47
C ASP A 124 10.03 7.96 -3.49
N ASN A 125 10.66 7.59 -4.59
CA ASN A 125 12.06 7.86 -4.88
C ASN A 125 12.21 8.22 -6.37
N PRO A 126 12.12 9.50 -6.74
CA PRO A 126 12.20 9.94 -8.14
C PRO A 126 13.58 9.67 -8.78
N LYS A 127 14.60 9.36 -7.99
CA LYS A 127 15.95 9.01 -8.48
C LYS A 127 16.10 7.52 -8.79
N SER A 128 15.18 6.67 -8.31
CA SER A 128 15.19 5.24 -8.60
C SER A 128 14.42 4.95 -9.89
N PRO A 129 14.87 4.00 -10.73
CA PRO A 129 14.06 3.55 -11.88
C PRO A 129 12.70 2.98 -11.44
N TYR A 130 12.59 2.50 -10.21
CA TYR A 130 11.31 2.00 -9.68
C TYR A 130 10.33 3.11 -9.28
N ARG A 131 10.79 4.35 -9.04
CA ARG A 131 10.01 5.53 -8.63
C ARG A 131 9.23 5.44 -7.30
N ARG A 132 8.69 4.28 -6.94
CA ARG A 132 7.94 4.03 -5.71
C ARG A 132 8.20 2.61 -5.23
N PHE A 133 8.42 2.46 -3.92
CA PHE A 133 8.58 1.19 -3.23
C PHE A 133 7.39 0.96 -2.30
N TRP A 134 6.84 -0.25 -2.30
CA TRP A 134 5.68 -0.66 -1.52
C TRP A 134 6.05 -1.77 -0.55
N ALA A 135 5.44 -1.73 0.63
CA ALA A 135 5.41 -2.85 1.54
C ALA A 135 4.01 -3.02 2.14
N MET A 136 3.65 -4.27 2.39
CA MET A 136 2.46 -4.66 3.14
C MET A 136 2.88 -5.66 4.21
N VAL A 137 2.37 -5.50 5.42
CA VAL A 137 2.45 -6.51 6.49
C VAL A 137 1.04 -6.89 6.90
N ILE A 138 0.76 -8.18 7.00
CA ILE A 138 -0.56 -8.70 7.36
C ILE A 138 -0.42 -9.70 8.51
N THR A 139 -1.31 -9.62 9.51
CA THR A 139 -1.24 -10.47 10.72
C THR A 139 -2.61 -10.98 11.15
N ASP A 140 -2.61 -12.04 11.95
CA ASP A 140 -3.77 -12.49 12.74
C ASP A 140 -4.22 -11.50 13.84
#